data_AF-A0A841F6Q9-F1
#
_entry.id   AF-A0A841F6Q9-F1
#
_cell.length_a   1.000
_cell.length_b   1.000
_cell.length_c   1.000
_cell.angle_alpha   90.00
_cell.angle_beta   90.00
_cell.angle_gamma   90.00
#
_symmetry.space_group_name_H-M   'P 1'
#
loop_
_entity.id
_entity.type
_entity.pdbx_description
1 polymer ?
#
loop_
_entity_poly.entity_id
_entity_poly.type
_entity_poly.pdbx_seq_one_letter_code
_entity_poly.pdbx_strand_id
1 'polypeptide(L)'
;MNRKAENGRKEHKEGQGQKVTIEKFDIYLDQICGLVKAREVHNDLREELGNHLHEIICDKEQEGYSPDQAAAYAIEQMGDPTELGKSMHKLHRHRMHWGLLAGVIGLAQYRYFQLPSAASCLTDFVWA
;
A
#
# COMPACT_ATOMS: atom_id res chain seq x y z
N MET A 1 8.07 -32.71 -26.25
CA MET A 1 8.81 -31.97 -25.19
C MET A 1 7.83 -31.26 -24.26
N ASN A 2 8.22 -31.09 -23.01
CA ASN A 2 7.41 -31.35 -21.81
C ASN A 2 6.80 -30.08 -21.18
N ARG A 3 5.62 -29.62 -21.64
CA ARG A 3 4.89 -28.47 -21.03
C ARG A 3 4.59 -28.65 -19.53
N LYS A 4 4.45 -29.90 -19.06
CA LYS A 4 4.14 -30.21 -17.65
C LYS A 4 5.27 -29.84 -16.68
N ALA A 5 6.53 -29.86 -17.13
CA ALA A 5 7.69 -29.56 -16.30
C ALA A 5 7.92 -28.05 -16.11
N GLU A 6 7.51 -27.22 -17.07
CA GLU A 6 7.61 -25.75 -16.97
C GLU A 6 6.51 -25.15 -16.11
N ASN A 7 5.29 -25.71 -16.14
CA ASN A 7 4.17 -25.22 -15.32
C ASN A 7 4.44 -25.40 -13.81
N GLY A 8 4.94 -26.57 -13.40
CA GLY A 8 5.29 -26.83 -12.00
C GLY A 8 6.43 -25.96 -11.45
N ARG A 9 7.28 -25.39 -12.32
CA ARG A 9 8.34 -24.45 -11.92
C ARG A 9 7.84 -23.01 -11.75
N LYS A 10 6.75 -22.64 -12.42
CA LYS A 10 6.13 -21.31 -12.33
C LYS A 10 5.26 -21.19 -11.07
N GLU A 11 4.41 -22.18 -10.81
CA GLU A 11 3.56 -22.22 -9.60
C GLU A 11 4.38 -22.20 -8.30
N HIS A 12 5.52 -22.90 -8.27
CA HIS A 12 6.40 -22.94 -7.11
C HIS A 12 7.21 -21.64 -6.89
N LYS A 13 7.37 -20.80 -7.92
CA LYS A 13 8.01 -19.48 -7.81
C LYS A 13 7.00 -18.40 -7.42
N GLU A 14 5.79 -18.46 -7.96
CA GLU A 14 4.71 -17.51 -7.65
C GLU A 14 4.26 -17.66 -6.18
N GLY A 15 4.05 -18.89 -5.70
CA GLY A 15 3.69 -19.13 -4.30
C GLY A 15 4.79 -18.79 -3.28
N GLN A 16 6.06 -18.80 -3.69
CA GLN A 16 7.18 -18.40 -2.82
C GLN A 16 7.39 -16.89 -2.79
N GLY A 17 7.25 -16.19 -3.92
CA GLY A 17 7.31 -14.73 -3.98
C GLY A 17 6.22 -14.07 -3.13
N GLN A 18 4.98 -14.56 -3.23
CA GLN A 18 3.86 -14.05 -2.42
C GLN A 18 4.10 -14.23 -0.92
N LYS A 19 4.64 -15.39 -0.51
CA LYS A 19 4.91 -15.69 0.91
C LYS A 19 5.98 -14.78 1.50
N VAL A 20 7.05 -14.50 0.75
CA VAL A 20 8.13 -13.59 1.17
C VAL A 20 7.62 -12.16 1.34
N THR A 21 6.72 -11.72 0.46
CA THR A 21 6.08 -10.40 0.56
C THR A 21 5.26 -10.23 1.83
N ILE A 22 4.45 -11.23 2.19
CA ILE A 22 3.63 -11.19 3.42
C ILE A 22 4.52 -11.12 4.68
N GLU A 23 5.59 -11.92 4.75
CA GLU A 23 6.52 -11.89 5.90
C GLU A 23 7.19 -10.52 6.08
N LYS A 24 7.56 -9.83 5.00
CA LYS A 24 8.15 -8.48 5.07
C LYS A 24 7.19 -7.47 5.66
N PHE A 25 5.90 -7.54 5.32
CA PHE A 25 4.90 -6.62 5.86
C PHE A 25 4.57 -6.92 7.31
N ASP A 26 4.47 -8.19 7.69
CA ASP A 26 4.24 -8.54 9.09
C ASP A 26 5.33 -7.98 10.00
N ILE A 27 6.60 -8.07 9.58
CA ILE A 27 7.73 -7.48 10.30
C ILE A 27 7.60 -5.95 10.37
N TYR A 28 7.26 -5.30 9.27
CA TYR A 28 7.10 -3.84 9.19
C TYR A 28 5.96 -3.35 10.11
N LEU A 29 4.81 -4.01 10.07
CA LEU A 29 3.64 -3.70 10.90
C LEU A 29 3.94 -3.95 12.38
N ASP A 30 4.62 -5.04 12.72
CA ASP A 30 5.02 -5.32 14.10
C ASP A 30 5.95 -4.25 14.67
N GLN A 31 6.87 -3.72 13.86
CA GLN A 31 7.73 -2.60 14.27
C GLN A 31 6.91 -1.35 14.60
N ILE A 32 5.92 -1.02 13.77
CA ILE A 32 5.04 0.14 13.98
C ILE A 32 4.19 -0.06 15.24
N CYS A 33 3.52 -1.21 15.36
CA CYS A 33 2.68 -1.54 16.51
C CYS A 33 3.49 -1.53 17.82
N GLY A 34 4.74 -2.01 17.80
CA GLY A 34 5.65 -2.00 18.94
C GLY A 34 5.97 -0.59 19.48
N LEU A 35 5.91 0.43 18.62
CA LEU A 35 6.15 1.83 19.00
C LEU A 35 4.89 2.54 19.51
N VAL A 36 3.72 2.04 19.16
CA VAL A 36 2.43 2.60 19.59
C VAL A 36 2.05 2.01 20.96
N LYS A 37 2.05 2.82 22.02
CA LYS A 37 1.70 2.33 23.37
C LYS A 37 0.24 1.88 23.53
N ALA A 38 -0.66 2.42 22.72
CA ALA A 38 -2.09 2.10 22.80
C ALA A 38 -2.36 0.78 22.09
N ARG A 39 -2.48 -0.29 22.87
CA ARG A 39 -2.67 -1.66 22.35
C ARG A 39 -4.05 -1.89 21.75
N GLU A 40 -5.04 -1.14 22.22
CA GLU A 40 -6.43 -1.21 21.74
C GLU A 40 -6.57 -0.87 20.25
N VAL A 41 -5.65 -0.06 19.71
CA VAL A 41 -5.65 0.32 18.28
C VAL A 41 -4.69 -0.51 17.45
N HIS A 42 -3.97 -1.48 18.02
CA HIS A 42 -3.01 -2.28 17.26
C HIS A 42 -3.70 -3.11 16.18
N ASN A 43 -4.90 -3.61 16.44
CA ASN A 43 -5.64 -4.39 15.47
C ASN A 43 -6.06 -3.52 14.28
N ASP A 44 -6.74 -2.41 14.55
CA ASP A 44 -7.17 -1.45 13.53
C ASP A 44 -5.97 -0.88 12.75
N LEU A 45 -4.89 -0.54 13.43
CA LEU A 45 -3.68 -0.02 12.79
C LEU A 45 -3.05 -1.05 11.85
N ARG A 46 -3.00 -2.32 12.27
CA ARG A 46 -2.45 -3.40 11.46
C ARG A 46 -3.32 -3.69 10.24
N GLU A 47 -4.65 -3.64 10.42
CA GLU A 47 -5.61 -3.81 9.32
C GLU A 47 -5.46 -2.69 8.29
N GLU A 48 -5.50 -1.42 8.70
CA GLU A 48 -5.47 -0.32 7.72
C GLU A 48 -4.12 -0.15 7.05
N LEU A 49 -3.02 -0.27 7.79
CA LEU A 49 -1.70 -0.20 7.20
C LEU A 49 -1.42 -1.42 6.30
N GLY A 50 -1.90 -2.60 6.69
CA GLY A 50 -1.80 -3.81 5.87
C GLY A 50 -2.62 -3.71 4.60
N ASN A 51 -3.85 -3.19 4.69
CA ASN A 51 -4.73 -3.02 3.55
C ASN A 51 -4.18 -1.95 2.59
N HIS A 52 -3.64 -0.84 3.10
CA HIS A 52 -3.01 0.19 2.27
C HIS A 52 -1.75 -0.32 1.55
N LEU A 53 -0.90 -1.09 2.25
CA LEU A 53 0.24 -1.77 1.62
C LEU A 53 -0.22 -2.69 0.49
N HIS A 54 -1.31 -3.44 0.72
CA HIS A 54 -1.85 -4.35 -0.28
C HIS A 54 -2.42 -3.62 -1.50
N GLU A 55 -3.12 -2.50 -1.31
CA GLU A 55 -3.61 -1.63 -2.39
C GLU A 55 -2.45 -1.14 -3.27
N ILE A 56 -1.36 -0.62 -2.66
CA ILE A 56 -0.18 -0.15 -3.41
C ILE A 56 0.44 -1.28 -4.26
N ILE A 57 0.49 -2.50 -3.71
CA ILE A 57 1.02 -3.66 -4.44
C ILE A 57 0.12 -4.00 -5.62
N CYS A 58 -1.19 -4.12 -5.39
CA CYS A 58 -2.15 -4.44 -6.42
C CYS A 58 -2.08 -3.42 -7.57
N ASP A 59 -1.92 -2.13 -7.26
CA ASP A 59 -1.74 -1.08 -8.26
C ASP A 59 -0.43 -1.28 -9.05
N LYS A 60 0.68 -1.60 -8.37
CA LYS A 60 1.97 -1.84 -9.04
C LYS A 60 2.01 -3.13 -9.83
N GLU A 61 1.36 -4.19 -9.37
CA GLU A 61 1.22 -5.43 -10.13
C GLU A 61 0.37 -5.20 -11.40
N GLN A 62 -0.67 -4.36 -11.32
CA GLN A 62 -1.45 -3.94 -12.50
C GLN A 62 -0.61 -3.12 -13.50
N GLU A 63 0.38 -2.36 -13.03
CA GLU A 63 1.38 -1.69 -13.87
C GLU A 63 2.42 -2.66 -14.48
N GLY A 64 2.37 -3.95 -14.13
CA GLY A 64 3.24 -5.00 -14.67
C GLY A 64 4.50 -5.28 -13.85
N TYR A 65 4.59 -4.75 -12.62
CA TYR A 65 5.70 -5.06 -11.72
C TYR A 65 5.57 -6.47 -11.13
N SER A 66 6.70 -7.08 -10.79
CA SER A 66 6.69 -8.36 -10.06
C SER A 66 6.25 -8.16 -8.60
N PRO A 67 5.69 -9.19 -7.93
CA PRO A 67 5.24 -9.08 -6.54
C PRO A 67 6.33 -8.59 -5.58
N ASP A 68 7.57 -9.01 -5.78
CA ASP A 68 8.71 -8.57 -4.96
C ASP A 68 9.04 -7.09 -5.16
N GLN A 69 8.94 -6.58 -6.39
CA GLN A 69 9.20 -5.18 -6.71
C GLN A 69 8.05 -4.29 -6.21
N ALA A 70 6.80 -4.74 -6.41
CA ALA A 70 5.62 -4.06 -5.91
C ALA A 70 5.66 -3.96 -4.37
N ALA A 71 6.08 -5.03 -3.68
CA ALA A 71 6.26 -5.04 -2.24
C ALA A 71 7.35 -4.08 -1.74
N ALA A 72 8.51 -4.08 -2.41
CA ALA A 72 9.58 -3.15 -2.08
C ALA A 72 9.14 -1.70 -2.25
N TYR A 73 8.43 -1.41 -3.34
CA TYR A 73 7.86 -0.09 -3.61
C TYR A 73 6.83 0.30 -2.55
N ALA A 74 5.95 -0.62 -2.13
CA ALA A 74 4.95 -0.35 -1.10
C ALA A 74 5.58 0.03 0.24
N ILE A 75 6.65 -0.66 0.66
CA ILE A 75 7.39 -0.31 1.88
C ILE A 75 8.10 1.04 1.71
N GLU A 76 8.71 1.30 0.55
CA GLU A 76 9.38 2.59 0.28
C GLU A 76 8.39 3.76 0.30
N GLN A 77 7.18 3.59 -0.25
CA GLN A 77 6.12 4.59 -0.18
C GLN A 77 5.65 4.85 1.26
N MET A 78 5.53 3.79 2.07
CA MET A 78 5.18 3.89 3.48
C MET A 78 6.26 4.55 4.34
N GLY A 79 7.51 4.41 3.92
CA GLY A 79 8.67 5.04 4.55
C GLY A 79 9.21 4.27 5.75
N ASP A 80 9.86 4.98 6.68
CA ASP A 80 10.48 4.36 7.85
C ASP A 80 9.42 3.99 8.91
N PRO A 81 9.40 2.73 9.40
CA PRO A 81 8.40 2.27 10.37
C PRO A 81 8.55 2.97 11.73
N THR A 82 9.75 3.46 12.05
CA THR A 82 10.00 4.14 13.32
C THR A 82 9.38 5.52 13.35
N GLU A 83 9.59 6.30 12.29
CA GLU A 83 8.98 7.63 12.15
C GLU A 83 7.46 7.54 12.00
N LEU A 84 6.97 6.56 11.22
CA LEU A 84 5.54 6.31 11.10
C LEU A 84 4.93 5.92 12.46
N GLY A 85 5.51 4.95 13.18
CA GLY A 85 5.05 4.54 14.51
C GLY A 85 5.05 5.67 15.54
N LYS A 86 6.07 6.54 15.56
CA LYS A 86 6.10 7.74 16.41
C LYS A 86 4.99 8.73 16.05
N SER A 87 4.75 8.96 14.76
CA SER A 87 3.68 9.84 14.30
C SER A 87 2.31 9.29 14.73
N MET A 88 2.09 7.98 14.60
CA MET A 88 0.88 7.30 15.02
C MET A 88 0.69 7.38 16.54
N HIS A 89 1.77 7.17 17.32
CA HIS A 89 1.74 7.32 18.77
C HIS A 89 1.37 8.75 19.20
N LYS A 90 1.90 9.77 18.51
CA LYS A 90 1.61 11.19 18.78
C LYS A 90 0.18 11.58 18.42
N LEU A 91 -0.32 11.11 17.28
CA LEU A 91 -1.69 11.34 16.82
C LEU A 91 -2.71 10.67 17.76
N HIS A 92 -2.46 9.43 18.19
CA HIS A 92 -3.36 8.73 19.12
C HIS A 92 -3.50 9.43 20.48
N ARG A 93 -2.43 10.08 20.96
CA ARG A 93 -2.45 10.83 22.23
C ARG A 93 -3.51 11.93 22.24
N HIS A 94 -3.96 12.39 21.07
CA HIS A 94 -5.06 13.33 20.86
C HIS A 94 -6.34 12.63 20.35
N ARG A 95 -6.82 11.58 21.02
CA ARG A 95 -8.22 11.04 20.90
C ARG A 95 -8.80 11.08 19.47
N MET A 96 -8.07 10.58 18.47
CA MET A 96 -8.53 10.55 17.08
C MET A 96 -9.27 9.24 16.80
N HIS A 97 -10.40 9.33 16.11
CA HIS A 97 -11.11 8.18 15.56
C HIS A 97 -10.43 7.77 14.24
N TRP A 98 -9.66 6.68 14.27
CA TRP A 98 -8.86 6.21 13.14
C TRP A 98 -9.66 5.94 11.87
N GLY A 99 -10.87 5.38 11.98
CA GLY A 99 -11.76 5.19 10.83
C GLY A 99 -12.16 6.50 10.13
N LEU A 100 -12.18 7.62 10.85
CA LEU A 100 -12.46 8.94 10.26
C LEU A 100 -11.26 9.44 9.45
N LEU A 101 -10.03 9.22 9.93
CA LEU A 101 -8.81 9.63 9.24
C LEU A 101 -8.58 8.78 7.97
N ALA A 102 -8.75 7.46 8.08
CA ALA A 102 -8.70 6.54 6.93
C ALA A 102 -9.74 6.93 5.88
N GLY A 103 -10.97 7.23 6.29
CA GLY A 103 -12.01 7.72 5.40
C GLY A 103 -11.64 9.04 4.70
N VAL A 104 -11.03 10.00 5.41
CA VAL A 104 -10.60 11.27 4.81
C VAL A 104 -9.46 11.06 3.81
N ILE A 105 -8.48 10.21 4.12
CA ILE A 105 -7.37 9.89 3.22
C ILE A 105 -7.89 9.16 1.98
N GLY A 106 -8.74 8.14 2.15
CA GLY A 106 -9.37 7.43 1.05
C GLY A 106 -10.24 8.34 0.17
N LEU A 107 -11.01 9.26 0.76
CA LEU A 107 -11.79 10.27 0.02
C LEU A 107 -10.90 11.25 -0.75
N ALA A 108 -9.78 11.68 -0.16
CA ALA A 108 -8.84 12.58 -0.82
C ALA A 108 -8.12 11.89 -1.98
N GLN A 109 -7.75 10.62 -1.84
CA GLN A 109 -7.15 9.82 -2.91
C GLN A 109 -8.14 9.51 -4.03
N TYR A 110 -9.37 9.10 -3.70
CA TYR A 110 -10.43 8.87 -4.67
C TYR A 110 -10.78 10.13 -5.48
N ARG A 111 -10.72 11.32 -4.86
CA ARG A 111 -10.86 12.62 -5.53
C ARG A 111 -9.74 12.91 -6.52
N TYR A 112 -8.51 12.53 -6.21
CA TYR A 112 -7.36 12.75 -7.08
C TYR A 112 -7.34 11.75 -8.25
N PHE A 113 -7.79 10.52 -8.01
CA PHE A 113 -7.90 9.46 -9.02
C PHE A 113 -9.06 9.70 -10.00
N GLN A 114 -10.17 10.30 -9.55
CA GLN A 114 -11.32 10.67 -10.39
C GLN A 114 -11.22 12.11 -10.91
N LEU A 115 -10.03 12.61 -11.25
CA LEU A 115 -9.87 13.83 -12.03
C LEU A 115 -9.43 13.44 -13.45
N PRO A 116 -10.36 13.37 -14.42
CA PRO A 116 -9.95 13.36 -15.81
C PRO A 116 -9.14 14.64 -16.06
N SER A 117 -7.95 14.49 -16.66
CA SER A 117 -7.12 15.61 -17.13
C SER A 117 -7.81 16.33 -18.30
N ALA A 118 -8.93 16.98 -18.06
CA ALA A 118 -9.57 17.87 -19.00
C ALA A 118 -8.91 19.26 -18.89
N ALA A 119 -7.64 19.34 -19.26
CA ALA A 119 -6.95 20.61 -19.50
C ALA A 119 -5.89 20.50 -20.61
N SER A 120 -6.17 19.71 -21.65
CA SER A 120 -5.38 19.73 -22.90
C SER A 120 -6.25 19.98 -24.15
N CYS A 121 -7.46 20.52 -23.98
CA CYS A 121 -8.36 20.80 -25.10
C CYS A 121 -8.76 22.29 -25.14
N LEU A 122 -7.78 23.21 -25.18
CA LEU A 122 -8.00 24.62 -25.54
C LEU A 122 -6.77 25.27 -26.21
N THR A 123 -5.98 24.51 -26.95
CA THR A 123 -5.04 25.07 -27.92
C THR A 123 -5.06 24.20 -29.16
N ASP A 124 -6.06 24.39 -30.02
CA ASP A 124 -5.96 24.25 -31.48
C ASP A 124 -7.35 24.56 -32.07
N PHE A 125 -7.40 25.45 -33.06
CA PHE A 125 -8.59 25.94 -33.81
C PHE A 125 -9.52 26.98 -33.16
N VAL A 126 -9.11 28.27 -33.13
CA VAL A 126 -9.89 29.44 -33.62
C VAL A 126 -8.90 30.62 -33.79
N TRP A 127 -8.05 30.57 -34.80
CA TRP A 127 -7.53 31.76 -35.50
C TRP A 127 -7.23 31.34 -36.95
N ALA A 128 -8.32 31.18 -37.69
CA ALA A 128 -8.42 31.27 -39.14
C ALA A 128 -9.74 31.98 -39.43
#